data_AF-A0A1J5QL76-F1
#
_entry.id   AF-A0A1J5QL76-F1
#
_cell.length_a   1.000
_cell.length_b   1.000
_cell.length_c   1.000
_cell.angle_alpha   90.00
_cell.angle_beta   90.00
_cell.angle_gamma   90.00
#
_symmetry.space_group_name_H-M   'P 1'
#
loop_
_entity.id
_entity.type
_entity.pdbx_description
1 polymer ?
#
loop_
_entity_poly.entity_id
_entity_poly.type
_entity_poly.pdbx_seq_one_letter_code
_entity_poly.pdbx_strand_id
1 'polypeptide(L)'
;MADSREDLRFGQASEVFRVNPSAINIDFRNSIDMRLAQLDAALMAIYGEGFDSFKCMSERHQDDYLWMLHGMVEEVRDLMTSMDRAEKNGGRHG
;
A
#
# COMPACT_ATOMS: atom_id res chain seq x y z
N MET A 1 19.21 -35.57 -7.45
CA MET A 1 19.36 -34.48 -6.46
C MET A 1 18.87 -33.21 -7.13
N ALA A 2 17.63 -32.79 -6.84
CA ALA A 2 17.05 -31.58 -7.41
C ALA A 2 17.20 -30.47 -6.36
N ASP A 3 17.90 -29.41 -6.75
CA ASP A 3 18.14 -28.19 -5.97
C ASP A 3 16.85 -27.35 -5.96
N SER A 4 16.04 -27.53 -4.93
CA SER A 4 14.86 -26.71 -4.65
C SER A 4 15.32 -25.38 -4.05
N ARG A 5 15.84 -24.48 -4.89
CA ARG A 5 16.00 -23.08 -4.50
C ARG A 5 14.61 -22.49 -4.32
N GLU A 6 14.22 -22.36 -3.06
CA GLU A 6 13.04 -21.61 -2.65
C GLU A 6 13.15 -20.21 -3.27
N ASP A 7 12.23 -19.93 -4.19
CA ASP A 7 12.06 -18.63 -4.85
C ASP A 7 11.60 -17.67 -3.75
N LEU A 8 12.56 -17.10 -3.01
CA LEU A 8 12.37 -16.07 -1.99
C LEU A 8 11.91 -14.79 -2.67
N ARG A 9 10.69 -14.82 -3.19
CA ARG A 9 9.97 -13.64 -3.64
C ARG A 9 9.50 -12.92 -2.40
N PHE A 10 9.87 -11.65 -2.27
CA PHE A 10 9.04 -10.72 -1.52
C PHE A 10 7.70 -10.63 -2.26
N GLY A 11 6.78 -11.53 -1.90
CA GLY A 11 5.42 -11.47 -2.39
C GLY A 11 4.87 -10.10 -2.01
N GLN A 12 4.31 -9.40 -2.99
CA GLN A 12 3.40 -8.29 -2.71
C GLN A 12 2.47 -8.78 -1.61
N ALA A 13 2.51 -8.12 -0.46
CA ALA A 13 1.57 -8.36 0.61
C ALA A 13 0.20 -7.88 0.13
N SER A 14 -0.46 -8.70 -0.71
CA SER A 14 -1.90 -8.80 -0.76
C SER A 14 -2.38 -9.42 0.56
N GLU A 15 -1.97 -8.83 1.69
CA GLU A 15 -2.78 -8.93 2.89
C GLU A 15 -3.98 -8.03 2.60
N VAL A 16 -4.98 -8.66 1.97
CA VAL A 16 -6.37 -8.23 1.96
C VAL A 16 -6.62 -7.68 3.35
N PHE A 17 -6.76 -6.36 3.44
CA PHE A 17 -6.88 -5.65 4.70
C PHE A 17 -8.07 -6.24 5.44
N ARG A 18 -7.81 -7.15 6.39
CA ARG A 18 -8.86 -7.68 7.25
C ARG A 18 -9.15 -6.58 8.25
N VAL A 19 -9.98 -5.63 7.81
CA VAL A 19 -10.62 -4.66 8.69
C VAL A 19 -11.26 -5.46 9.80
N ASN A 20 -10.75 -5.28 11.03
CA ASN A 20 -11.40 -5.85 12.19
C ASN A 20 -12.84 -5.30 12.21
N PRO A 21 -13.88 -6.13 12.33
CA PRO A 21 -15.26 -5.66 12.40
C PRO A 21 -15.53 -4.70 13.57
N SER A 22 -14.60 -4.60 14.52
CA SER A 22 -14.62 -3.64 15.64
C SER A 22 -13.82 -2.35 15.38
N ALA A 23 -13.26 -2.18 14.17
CA ALA A 23 -12.48 -1.00 13.83
C ALA A 23 -13.36 0.24 13.87
N ILE A 24 -12.92 1.23 14.63
CA ILE A 24 -13.58 2.52 14.76
C ILE A 24 -12.93 3.53 13.80
N ASN A 25 -13.61 4.66 13.54
CA ASN A 25 -13.14 5.66 12.55
C ASN A 25 -11.68 6.10 12.76
N ILE A 26 -11.19 6.14 14.00
CA ILE A 26 -9.79 6.50 14.29
C ILE A 26 -8.80 5.44 13.77
N ASP A 27 -9.17 4.16 13.74
CA ASP A 27 -8.32 3.08 13.23
C ASP A 27 -8.15 3.19 11.71
N PHE A 28 -9.23 3.54 11.01
CA PHE A 28 -9.18 3.83 9.57
C PHE A 28 -8.29 5.04 9.28
N ARG A 29 -8.46 6.14 10.03
CA ARG A 29 -7.65 7.34 9.85
C ARG A 29 -6.16 7.08 10.11
N ASN A 30 -5.84 6.38 11.19
CA ASN A 30 -4.46 5.97 11.49
C ASN A 30 -3.86 5.09 10.37
N SER A 31 -4.66 4.17 9.83
CA SER A 31 -4.22 3.30 8.73
C SER A 31 -3.98 4.07 7.44
N ILE A 32 -4.85 5.04 7.12
CA ILE A 32 -4.69 5.95 5.97
C ILE A 32 -3.43 6.79 6.13
N ASP A 33 -3.24 7.43 7.29
CA ASP A 33 -2.07 8.27 7.57
C ASP A 33 -0.76 7.46 7.46
N MET A 34 -0.74 6.24 7.99
CA MET A 34 0.40 5.32 7.86
C MET A 34 0.71 4.98 6.40
N ARG A 35 -0.31 4.67 5.59
CA ARG A 35 -0.13 4.34 4.17
C ARG A 35 0.32 5.54 3.34
N LEU A 36 -0.20 6.73 3.64
CA LEU A 36 0.25 7.97 3.01
C LEU A 36 1.72 8.26 3.32
N ALA A 37 2.16 8.06 4.57
CA ALA A 37 3.57 8.23 4.94
C ALA A 37 4.48 7.23 4.22
N GLN A 38 4.03 5.97 4.05
CA GLN A 38 4.77 4.97 3.28
C GLN A 38 4.84 5.35 1.79
N LEU A 39 3.74 5.83 1.21
CA LEU A 39 3.70 6.28 -0.18
C LEU A 39 4.64 7.47 -0.40
N ASP A 40 4.63 8.45 0.51
CA ASP A 40 5.52 9.61 0.46
C ASP A 40 7.01 9.20 0.51
N ALA A 41 7.35 8.29 1.43
CA ALA A 41 8.71 7.75 1.52
C ALA A 41 9.13 6.98 0.25
N ALA A 42 8.23 6.18 -0.34
CA ALA A 42 8.50 5.46 -1.58
C ALA A 42 8.64 6.43 -2.77
N LEU A 43 7.83 7.48 -2.80
CA LEU A 43 7.89 8.51 -3.82
C LEU A 43 9.22 9.28 -3.84
N MET A 44 9.91 9.42 -2.69
CA MET A 44 11.26 10.01 -2.64
C MET A 44 12.31 9.24 -3.46
N ALA A 45 12.04 7.98 -3.82
CA ALA A 45 12.91 7.22 -4.73
C ALA A 45 12.82 7.72 -6.17
N ILE A 46 11.69 8.34 -6.57
CA ILE A 46 11.45 8.80 -7.94
C ILE A 46 11.48 10.32 -8.10
N TYR A 47 11.46 11.08 -7.00
CA TYR A 47 11.78 12.50 -7.00
C TYR A 47 12.61 12.85 -5.76
N GLY A 48 13.78 13.46 -5.96
CA GLY A 48 14.72 13.79 -4.87
C GLY A 48 16.02 12.98 -4.93
N GLU A 49 16.60 12.67 -3.77
CA GLU A 49 17.92 12.02 -3.65
C GLU A 49 17.95 10.60 -4.24
N GLY A 50 16.82 9.90 -4.25
CA GLY A 50 16.72 8.55 -4.83
C GLY A 50 16.61 8.53 -6.35
N PHE A 51 16.32 9.66 -7.00
CA PHE A 51 16.01 9.70 -8.44
C PHE A 51 17.18 9.26 -9.32
N ASP A 52 18.42 9.57 -8.92
CA ASP A 52 19.60 9.10 -9.65
C ASP A 52 19.73 7.58 -9.58
N SER A 53 19.42 6.98 -8.44
CA SER A 53 19.39 5.51 -8.29
C SER A 53 18.27 4.89 -9.12
N PHE A 54 17.08 5.49 -9.13
CA PHE A 54 15.96 5.04 -9.95
C PHE A 54 16.28 5.04 -11.44
N LYS A 55 16.88 6.12 -11.96
CA LYS A 55 17.31 6.21 -13.38
C LYS A 55 18.36 5.16 -13.76
N CYS A 56 19.17 4.71 -12.80
CA CYS A 56 20.16 3.66 -13.03
C CYS A 56 19.56 2.24 -13.01
N MET A 57 18.30 2.08 -12.60
CA MET A 57 17.59 0.80 -12.70
C MET A 57 17.23 0.48 -14.16
N SER A 58 17.03 -0.80 -14.46
CA SER A 58 16.50 -1.20 -15.77
C SER A 58 15.07 -0.69 -15.95
N GLU A 59 14.64 -0.47 -17.19
CA GLU A 59 13.27 -0.02 -17.52
C GLU A 59 12.21 -0.91 -16.87
N ARG A 60 12.43 -2.23 -16.85
CA ARG A 60 11.53 -3.17 -16.17
C ARG A 60 11.41 -2.90 -14.67
N HIS A 61 12.53 -2.68 -13.98
CA HIS A 61 12.48 -2.40 -12.55
C HIS A 61 11.88 -1.02 -12.25
N GLN A 62 12.08 -0.04 -13.14
CA GLN A 62 11.41 1.25 -13.04
C GLN A 62 9.89 1.10 -13.18
N ASP A 63 9.42 0.34 -14.18
CA ASP A 63 7.99 0.05 -14.39
C ASP A 63 7.39 -0.73 -13.21
N ASP A 64 8.05 -1.79 -12.74
CA ASP A 64 7.63 -2.57 -11.56
C ASP A 64 7.50 -1.66 -10.32
N TYR A 65 8.42 -0.71 -10.15
CA TYR A 65 8.38 0.25 -9.04
C TYR A 65 7.22 1.23 -9.16
N LEU A 66 6.95 1.76 -10.36
CA LEU A 66 5.82 2.65 -10.61
C LEU A 66 4.48 1.93 -10.40
N TRP A 67 4.37 0.66 -10.79
CA TRP A 67 3.20 -0.17 -10.50
C TRP A 67 3.01 -0.41 -9.01
N MET A 68 4.10 -0.60 -8.26
CA MET A 68 4.02 -0.71 -6.79
C MET A 68 3.49 0.58 -6.15
N LEU A 69 3.96 1.75 -6.59
CA LEU A 69 3.42 3.04 -6.14
C LEU A 69 1.93 3.19 -6.47
N HIS A 70 1.51 2.76 -7.67
CA HIS A 70 0.10 2.75 -8.05
C HIS A 70 -0.74 1.86 -7.12
N GLY A 71 -0.26 0.65 -6.81
CA GLY A 71 -0.93 -0.25 -5.87
C GLY A 71 -1.12 0.36 -4.48
N MET A 72 -0.13 1.09 -3.97
CA MET A 72 -0.24 1.81 -2.70
C MET A 72 -1.33 2.90 -2.72
N VAL A 73 -1.52 3.59 -3.85
CA VAL A 73 -2.60 4.57 -4.02
C VAL A 73 -3.97 3.88 -4.02
N GLU A 74 -4.08 2.71 -4.65
CA GLU A 74 -5.32 1.91 -4.64
C GLU A 74 -5.67 1.47 -3.22
N GLU A 75 -4.69 1.00 -2.44
CA GLU A 75 -4.90 0.63 -1.03
C GLU A 75 -5.43 1.80 -0.19
N VAL A 76 -4.89 3.02 -0.38
CA VAL A 76 -5.37 4.21 0.33
C VAL A 76 -6.83 4.51 -0.05
N ARG A 77 -7.18 4.41 -1.34
CA ARG A 77 -8.55 4.63 -1.82
C ARG A 77 -9.52 3.59 -1.26
N ASP A 78 -9.10 2.34 -1.16
CA ASP A 78 -9.91 1.26 -0.59
C ASP A 78 -10.15 1.47 0.91
N LEU A 79 -9.14 1.93 1.64
CA LEU A 79 -9.27 2.30 3.06
C LEU A 79 -10.24 3.45 3.26
N MET A 80 -10.13 4.53 2.46
CA MET A 80 -11.06 5.66 2.51
C MET A 80 -12.50 5.22 2.18
N THR A 81 -12.68 4.41 1.14
CA THR A 81 -13.99 3.87 0.75
C THR A 81 -14.58 2.99 1.86
N SER A 82 -13.74 2.21 2.54
CA SER A 82 -14.16 1.35 3.65
C SER A 82 -14.57 2.16 4.87
N MET A 83 -13.86 3.25 5.17
CA MET A 83 -14.21 4.21 6.23
C MET A 83 -15.58 4.85 5.96
N ASP A 84 -15.81 5.37 4.75
CA ASP A 84 -17.11 5.97 4.35
C ASP A 84 -18.27 4.96 4.46
N ARG A 85 -18.03 3.69 4.16
CA ARG A 85 -19.02 2.61 4.30
C ARG A 85 -19.29 2.28 5.78
N ALA A 86 -18.24 2.27 6.61
CA ALA A 86 -18.39 2.04 8.05
C ALA A 86 -19.21 3.15 8.71
N GLU A 87 -18.98 4.42 8.34
CA GLU A 87 -19.75 5.57 8.84
C GLU A 87 -21.24 5.48 8.49
N LYS A 88 -21.56 5.11 7.24
CA LYS A 88 -22.96 4.93 6.78
C LYS A 88 -23.68 3.80 7.52
N ASN A 89 -22.95 2.75 7.90
CA ASN A 89 -23.53 1.59 8.60
C ASN A 89 -23.66 1.85 10.12
N GLY A 90 -22.75 2.63 10.71
CA GLY A 90 -22.81 3.04 12.13
C GLY A 90 -23.93 4.04 12.44
N GLY A 91 -24.43 4.80 11.44
CA GLY A 91 -25.53 5.75 11.60
C GLY A 91 -26.94 5.14 11.71
N ARG A 92 -27.10 3.81 11.68
CA ARG A 92 -28.41 3.12 11.77
C ARG A 92 -28.79 2.64 13.18
N HIS A 93 -28.00 2.94 14.21
CA HIS A 93 -28.30 2.60 15.61
C HIS A 93 -28.21 3.86 16.49
N GLY A 94 -29.05 4.85 16.18
CA GLY A 94 -29.39 5.97 17.05
C GLY A 94 -30.86 5.92 17.41
#